data_AF-A0A3A8Y8A6-F1
#
_entry.id   AF-A0A3A8Y8A6-F1
#
_cell.length_a   1.000
_cell.length_b   1.000
_cell.length_c   1.000
_cell.angle_alpha   90.00
_cell.angle_beta   90.00
_cell.angle_gamma   90.00
#
_symmetry.space_group_name_H-M   'P 1'
#
loop_
_entity.id
_entity.type
_entity.pdbx_description
1 polymer ?
#
loop_
_entity_poly.entity_id
_entity_poly.type
_entity_poly.pdbx_seq_one_letter_code
_entity_poly.pdbx_strand_id
1 'polypeptide(L)'
;MKKVKYGTAAVWIICALLTLAAFFAKDFVLYDFQMMPFNYAYTQSETKPAQASSSLWFTLGPDRELQHGYDTDVDPEAVMLYGKTEEEVQAITGADMSPIREDLIGYFVAVLPVRQGDIDGNGTLETIHDFARADIGPHTYELAPREFNIPELPFELAFAERKYIQVFYQNQPLTNTEVIVTEGEGSETAYYTDSHGWISGLPIETLRSGFTVSYSPDSQNIYRMYYLVEDYEYFTVHFFKAHIPLLMILALTALGIVIIYFVREWYSRKDPAHAVYGRERPGFGGGHPLRERTNSKFLLIRWLFLIFGFFFWTYAGKIIHQGQALNQIAIPVFSCPFNLDQTLESSCYYLTHLPILFTRNWGYVLCFLGTLLLSLVFLGRMLCGFMCPLGLLQDLMDQLRKVLHIRPIQVTDRMNKAIQPLKWLWIILFLGFVFVGGDFCDICPNKVFSTALGGWWASYALTGFLTVFLLVGSFFIKRFWCLMCPMGYLLGIFYKFNLFKLKKDCTACTECGACYEACPMRLKNIYTERDKANVQTVDCLMCGECIHKCPENNALRLTFCGKDVYRSSRKAFISKYAPKGRKP
;
A
#
# COMPACT_ATOMS: atom_id res chain seq x y z
N MET A 1 30.00 18.34 31.57
CA MET A 1 29.72 16.90 31.32
C MET A 1 28.50 16.35 32.07
N LYS A 2 28.24 16.70 33.34
CA LYS A 2 27.05 16.20 34.08
C LYS A 2 25.70 16.66 33.49
N LYS A 3 25.54 17.93 33.09
CA LYS A 3 24.28 18.45 32.47
C LYS A 3 23.88 17.76 31.16
N VAL A 4 24.84 17.27 30.37
CA VAL A 4 24.55 16.54 29.11
C VAL A 4 23.99 15.15 29.38
N LYS A 5 24.46 14.47 30.45
CA LYS A 5 23.95 13.14 30.85
C LYS A 5 22.49 13.19 31.31
N TYR A 6 22.10 14.21 32.07
CA TYR A 6 20.70 14.39 32.49
C TYR A 6 19.78 14.75 31.31
N GLY A 7 20.26 15.55 30.36
CA GLY A 7 19.52 15.85 29.13
C GLY A 7 19.28 14.61 28.27
N THR A 8 20.31 13.77 28.09
CA THR A 8 20.15 12.52 27.35
C THR A 8 19.25 11.52 28.09
N ALA A 9 19.38 11.39 29.41
CA ALA A 9 18.51 10.50 30.20
C ALA A 9 17.05 10.95 30.15
N ALA A 10 16.79 12.26 30.28
CA ALA A 10 15.44 12.81 30.12
C ALA A 10 14.87 12.56 28.72
N VAL A 11 15.67 12.71 27.66
CA VAL A 11 15.23 12.38 26.29
C VAL A 11 14.95 10.89 26.14
N TRP A 12 15.78 10.00 26.70
CA TRP A 12 15.51 8.56 26.69
C TRP A 12 14.27 8.18 27.47
N ILE A 13 14.02 8.80 28.63
CA ILE A 13 12.81 8.59 29.43
C ILE A 13 11.58 9.12 28.70
N ILE A 14 11.65 10.29 28.08
CA ILE A 14 10.56 10.85 27.27
C ILE A 14 10.31 9.98 26.04
N CYS A 15 11.35 9.55 25.32
CA CYS A 15 11.21 8.63 24.21
C CYS A 15 10.59 7.30 24.68
N ALA A 16 11.06 6.73 25.79
CA ALA A 16 10.52 5.50 26.36
C ALA A 16 9.06 5.66 26.80
N LEU A 17 8.70 6.78 27.43
CA LEU A 17 7.32 7.11 27.79
C LEU A 17 6.45 7.34 26.56
N LEU A 18 6.99 7.93 25.48
CA LEU A 18 6.28 8.09 24.21
C LEU A 18 6.11 6.75 23.48
N THR A 19 7.09 5.83 23.52
CA THR A 19 6.89 4.47 23.00
C THR A 19 5.94 3.66 23.86
N LEU A 20 5.99 3.82 25.19
CA LEU A 20 5.07 3.16 26.11
C LEU A 20 3.64 3.71 25.92
N ALA A 21 3.50 5.03 25.79
CA ALA A 21 2.23 5.66 25.48
C ALA A 21 1.72 5.28 24.09
N ALA A 22 2.59 5.14 23.09
CA ALA A 22 2.23 4.62 21.77
C ALA A 22 1.81 3.14 21.81
N PHE A 23 2.41 2.35 22.70
CA PHE A 23 2.03 0.97 22.94
C PHE A 23 0.65 0.86 23.62
N PHE A 24 0.38 1.68 24.64
CA PHE A 24 -0.94 1.78 25.28
C PHE A 24 -1.98 2.48 24.41
N ALA A 25 -1.55 3.32 23.45
CA ALA A 25 -2.42 3.93 22.44
C ALA A 25 -2.71 3.00 21.26
N LYS A 26 -2.18 1.76 21.22
CA LYS A 26 -2.59 0.73 20.25
C LYS A 26 -4.12 0.54 20.27
N ASP A 27 -4.72 0.64 21.46
CA ASP A 27 -6.17 0.48 21.66
C ASP A 27 -6.92 1.83 21.63
N PHE A 28 -6.20 2.96 21.51
CA PHE A 28 -6.81 4.29 21.39
C PHE A 28 -7.15 4.58 19.92
N VAL A 29 -8.32 4.11 19.51
CA VAL A 29 -8.84 4.31 18.17
C VAL A 29 -9.44 5.71 18.05
N LEU A 30 -8.63 6.68 17.61
CA LEU A 30 -9.05 8.08 17.47
C LEU A 30 -10.13 8.27 16.38
N TYR A 31 -10.12 7.39 15.37
CA TYR A 31 -11.13 7.24 14.32
C TYR A 31 -10.84 5.93 13.57
N ASP A 32 -11.81 5.03 13.43
CA ASP A 32 -11.66 3.82 12.61
C ASP A 32 -12.60 3.88 11.43
N PHE A 33 -12.03 3.86 10.23
CA PHE A 33 -12.79 3.58 9.03
C PHE A 33 -12.54 2.12 8.67
N GLN A 34 -13.24 1.20 9.33
CA GLN A 34 -13.23 -0.23 9.00
C GLN A 34 -14.50 -0.61 8.26
N MET A 35 -14.37 -1.51 7.29
CA MET A 35 -15.50 -2.21 6.67
C MET A 35 -15.97 -3.35 7.57
N MET A 36 -16.24 -3.08 8.84
CA MET A 36 -16.85 -4.13 9.65
C MET A 36 -18.30 -4.29 9.21
N PRO A 37 -18.83 -5.52 9.08
CA PRO A 37 -20.21 -5.76 8.66
C PRO A 37 -21.22 -4.96 9.48
N PHE A 38 -21.02 -4.86 10.80
CA PHE A 38 -21.90 -4.09 11.69
C PHE A 38 -21.98 -2.58 11.41
N ASN A 39 -21.05 -2.02 10.63
CA ASN A 39 -21.11 -0.63 10.20
C ASN A 39 -22.05 -0.42 8.99
N TYR A 40 -22.61 -1.50 8.44
CA TYR A 40 -23.46 -1.47 7.27
C TYR A 40 -24.94 -1.47 7.67
N ALA A 41 -25.74 -0.73 6.91
CA ALA A 41 -27.18 -0.85 6.95
C ALA A 41 -27.63 -1.87 5.90
N TYR A 42 -28.49 -2.80 6.29
CA TYR A 42 -29.14 -3.71 5.36
C TYR A 42 -30.46 -3.12 4.88
N THR A 43 -30.59 -2.92 3.58
CA THR A 43 -31.74 -2.24 2.98
C THR A 43 -32.25 -3.01 1.77
N GLN A 44 -33.40 -2.62 1.22
CA GLN A 44 -33.93 -3.21 0.00
C GLN A 44 -33.43 -2.44 -1.23
N SER A 45 -33.03 -3.15 -2.28
CA SER A 45 -32.62 -2.59 -3.56
C SER A 45 -33.84 -2.26 -4.41
N GLU A 46 -33.91 -1.04 -4.96
CA GLU A 46 -34.97 -0.63 -5.89
C GLU A 46 -34.67 -1.02 -7.36
N THR A 47 -33.40 -1.29 -7.68
CA THR A 47 -32.93 -1.47 -9.06
C THR A 47 -32.19 -2.79 -9.23
N LYS A 48 -32.60 -3.59 -10.22
CA LYS A 48 -31.94 -4.84 -10.59
C LYS A 48 -30.68 -4.58 -11.43
N PRO A 49 -29.50 -5.10 -11.04
CA PRO A 49 -28.29 -5.07 -11.85
C PRO A 49 -28.47 -5.87 -13.14
N ALA A 50 -27.87 -5.40 -14.24
CA ALA A 50 -27.93 -6.12 -15.52
C ALA A 50 -27.23 -7.49 -15.47
N GLN A 51 -26.25 -7.67 -14.58
CA GLN A 51 -25.56 -8.95 -14.40
C GLN A 51 -26.39 -9.99 -13.63
N ALA A 52 -27.42 -9.57 -12.91
CA ALA A 52 -28.24 -10.46 -12.10
C ALA A 52 -29.25 -11.21 -12.97
N SER A 53 -28.86 -12.37 -13.50
CA SER A 53 -29.81 -13.25 -14.22
C SER A 53 -30.70 -14.07 -13.28
N SER A 54 -30.31 -14.21 -12.01
CA SER A 54 -31.15 -14.76 -10.95
C SER A 54 -32.27 -13.80 -10.54
N SER A 55 -33.31 -14.35 -9.91
CA SER A 55 -34.38 -13.53 -9.33
C SER A 55 -34.07 -12.92 -7.97
N LEU A 56 -32.90 -13.23 -7.41
CA LEU A 56 -32.35 -12.60 -6.21
C LEU A 56 -31.03 -11.93 -6.56
N TRP A 57 -30.73 -10.79 -5.94
CA TRP A 57 -29.44 -10.12 -6.07
C TRP A 57 -29.09 -9.32 -4.83
N PHE A 58 -27.80 -8.97 -4.74
CA PHE A 58 -27.29 -7.98 -3.80
C PHE A 58 -26.72 -6.78 -4.55
N THR A 59 -26.80 -5.60 -3.95
CA THR A 59 -26.13 -4.38 -4.42
C THR A 59 -25.48 -3.67 -3.24
N LEU A 60 -24.43 -2.90 -3.52
CA LEU A 60 -23.85 -1.99 -2.54
C LEU A 60 -24.40 -0.59 -2.79
N GLY A 61 -24.95 0.03 -1.75
CA GLY A 61 -25.34 1.43 -1.80
C GLY A 61 -24.13 2.37 -1.78
N PRO A 62 -24.35 3.69 -1.88
CA PRO A 62 -23.28 4.68 -2.02
C PRO A 62 -22.38 4.82 -0.77
N ASP A 63 -22.84 4.36 0.40
CA ASP A 63 -22.17 4.54 1.70
C ASP A 63 -22.54 3.46 2.72
N ARG A 64 -21.83 2.33 2.73
CA ARG A 64 -21.99 1.24 3.72
C ARG A 64 -23.43 0.72 3.83
N GLU A 65 -24.02 0.43 2.69
CA GLU A 65 -25.35 -0.17 2.61
C GLU A 65 -25.25 -1.47 1.82
N LEU A 66 -25.66 -2.59 2.43
CA LEU A 66 -25.84 -3.84 1.71
C LEU A 66 -27.33 -3.94 1.36
N GLN A 67 -27.64 -3.80 0.08
CA GLN A 67 -28.99 -3.85 -0.44
C GLN A 67 -29.28 -5.25 -0.97
N HIS A 68 -30.45 -5.80 -0.65
CA HIS A 68 -30.95 -7.04 -1.24
C HIS A 68 -32.15 -6.74 -2.12
N GLY A 69 -32.26 -7.41 -3.26
CA GLY A 69 -33.38 -7.25 -4.17
C GLY A 69 -33.90 -8.59 -4.67
N TYR A 70 -35.16 -8.58 -5.07
CA TYR A 70 -35.87 -9.71 -5.65
C TYR A 70 -36.80 -9.24 -6.77
N ASP A 71 -37.08 -10.12 -7.74
CA ASP A 71 -37.99 -9.79 -8.84
C ASP A 71 -39.42 -9.56 -8.34
N THR A 72 -40.22 -8.79 -9.09
CA THR A 72 -41.58 -8.39 -8.70
C THR A 72 -42.57 -9.54 -8.54
N ASP A 73 -42.27 -10.70 -9.14
CA ASP A 73 -43.05 -11.94 -9.08
C ASP A 73 -42.71 -12.81 -7.86
N VAL A 74 -41.72 -12.41 -7.05
CA VAL A 74 -41.28 -13.15 -5.86
C VAL A 74 -41.99 -12.63 -4.61
N ASP A 75 -42.56 -13.56 -3.83
CA ASP A 75 -43.10 -13.26 -2.50
C ASP A 75 -41.96 -12.98 -1.51
N PRO A 76 -41.91 -11.79 -0.86
CA PRO A 76 -40.86 -11.46 0.10
C PRO A 76 -40.77 -12.44 1.28
N GLU A 77 -41.87 -13.06 1.69
CA GLU A 77 -41.88 -14.02 2.81
C GLU A 77 -41.26 -15.37 2.44
N ALA A 78 -41.14 -15.66 1.14
CA ALA A 78 -40.52 -16.89 0.65
C ALA A 78 -38.98 -16.82 0.65
N VAL A 79 -38.39 -15.62 0.73
CA VAL A 79 -36.93 -15.44 0.68
C VAL A 79 -36.30 -15.81 2.01
N MET A 80 -35.44 -16.83 2.00
CA MET A 80 -34.69 -17.23 3.18
C MET A 80 -33.31 -16.59 3.17
N LEU A 81 -32.99 -15.82 4.21
CA LEU A 81 -31.70 -15.15 4.38
C LEU A 81 -30.85 -15.88 5.42
N TYR A 82 -29.59 -16.10 5.09
CA TYR A 82 -28.59 -16.70 5.96
C TYR A 82 -27.39 -15.78 6.07
N GLY A 83 -26.75 -15.78 7.23
CA GLY A 83 -25.42 -15.20 7.38
C GLY A 83 -24.56 -16.03 8.32
N LYS A 84 -23.27 -15.83 8.19
CA LYS A 84 -22.26 -16.64 8.86
C LYS A 84 -21.68 -15.89 10.07
N THR A 85 -21.52 -16.59 11.18
CA THR A 85 -20.69 -16.19 12.32
C THR A 85 -19.32 -16.90 12.23
N GLU A 86 -18.41 -16.71 13.20
CA GLU A 86 -17.13 -17.44 13.18
C GLU A 86 -17.30 -18.97 13.25
N GLU A 87 -18.37 -19.46 13.89
CA GLU A 87 -18.54 -20.88 14.20
C GLU A 87 -19.75 -21.52 13.48
N GLU A 88 -20.82 -20.76 13.19
CA GLU A 88 -22.09 -21.31 12.70
C GLU A 88 -22.73 -20.46 11.59
N VAL A 89 -23.63 -21.07 10.81
CA VAL A 89 -24.53 -20.38 9.89
C VAL A 89 -25.88 -20.17 10.58
N GLN A 90 -26.38 -18.94 10.59
CA GLN A 90 -27.66 -18.59 11.19
C GLN A 90 -28.63 -18.04 10.16
N ALA A 91 -29.90 -18.41 10.28
CA ALA A 91 -30.98 -17.77 9.55
C ALA A 91 -31.20 -16.36 10.10
N ILE A 92 -31.39 -15.40 9.20
CA ILE A 92 -31.49 -13.98 9.52
C ILE A 92 -32.88 -13.46 9.14
N THR A 93 -33.42 -12.57 9.97
CA THR A 93 -34.64 -11.82 9.66
C THR A 93 -34.30 -10.36 9.35
N GLY A 94 -35.07 -9.72 8.46
CA GLY A 94 -34.81 -8.35 8.01
C GLY A 94 -34.83 -7.29 9.13
N ALA A 95 -35.48 -7.58 10.27
CA ALA A 95 -35.56 -6.66 11.42
C ALA A 95 -34.23 -6.52 12.19
N ASP A 96 -33.33 -7.50 12.10
CA ASP A 96 -32.08 -7.55 12.88
C ASP A 96 -30.86 -6.98 12.13
N MET A 97 -31.08 -6.41 10.93
CA MET A 97 -30.00 -6.19 9.95
C MET A 97 -29.70 -4.71 9.66
N SER A 98 -30.35 -3.76 10.34
CA SER A 98 -30.08 -2.33 10.18
C SER A 98 -29.89 -1.63 11.53
N PRO A 99 -28.65 -1.54 12.05
CA PRO A 99 -27.39 -2.02 11.46
C PRO A 99 -27.23 -3.54 11.55
N ILE A 100 -26.34 -4.11 10.72
CA ILE A 100 -26.03 -5.54 10.73
C ILE A 100 -25.50 -5.96 12.13
N ARG A 101 -25.88 -7.16 12.56
CA ARG A 101 -25.48 -7.72 13.87
C ARG A 101 -23.95 -7.88 13.98
N GLU A 102 -23.40 -7.62 15.17
CA GLU A 102 -21.94 -7.60 15.42
C GLU A 102 -21.25 -8.98 15.37
N ASP A 103 -21.99 -10.06 15.56
CA ASP A 103 -21.53 -11.46 15.51
C ASP A 103 -21.32 -12.00 14.08
N LEU A 104 -21.86 -11.31 13.07
CA LEU A 104 -21.78 -11.72 11.67
C LEU A 104 -20.45 -11.30 11.05
N ILE A 105 -19.75 -12.26 10.45
CA ILE A 105 -18.43 -12.07 9.84
C ILE A 105 -18.47 -11.49 8.42
N GLY A 106 -19.67 -11.22 7.90
CA GLY A 106 -19.86 -10.49 6.64
C GLY A 106 -20.16 -11.34 5.40
N TYR A 107 -20.49 -12.62 5.59
CA TYR A 107 -20.93 -13.50 4.51
C TYR A 107 -22.45 -13.64 4.58
N PHE A 108 -23.12 -13.37 3.47
CA PHE A 108 -24.57 -13.39 3.36
C PHE A 108 -25.03 -14.21 2.17
N VAL A 109 -26.05 -15.03 2.36
CA VAL A 109 -26.69 -15.81 1.29
C VAL A 109 -28.20 -15.61 1.37
N ALA A 110 -28.81 -15.41 0.21
CA ALA A 110 -30.26 -15.42 0.02
C ALA A 110 -30.63 -16.63 -0.83
N VAL A 111 -31.62 -17.40 -0.37
CA VAL A 111 -32.12 -18.61 -1.02
C VAL A 111 -33.59 -18.45 -1.34
N LEU A 112 -33.97 -18.73 -2.58
CA LEU A 112 -35.36 -18.82 -3.00
C LEU A 112 -35.81 -20.28 -3.07
N PRO A 113 -37.05 -20.61 -2.66
CA PRO A 113 -37.64 -21.91 -2.89
C PRO A 113 -37.68 -22.25 -4.38
N VAL A 114 -37.63 -23.55 -4.67
CA VAL A 114 -37.59 -24.07 -6.04
C VAL A 114 -38.81 -23.60 -6.83
N ARG A 115 -38.59 -23.08 -8.04
CA ARG A 115 -39.64 -22.65 -8.96
C ARG A 115 -39.58 -23.42 -10.26
N GLN A 116 -40.69 -23.41 -11.00
CA GLN A 116 -40.73 -23.93 -12.37
C GLN A 116 -40.94 -22.77 -13.33
N GLY A 117 -40.17 -22.75 -14.41
CA GLY A 117 -40.26 -21.73 -15.45
C GLY A 117 -39.56 -22.18 -16.72
N ASP A 118 -39.95 -21.60 -17.84
CA ASP A 118 -39.32 -21.80 -19.15
C ASP A 118 -38.30 -20.67 -19.34
N ILE A 119 -37.02 -20.95 -19.11
CA ILE A 119 -35.95 -19.95 -19.20
C ILE A 119 -35.42 -19.84 -20.63
N ASP A 120 -35.30 -20.96 -21.33
CA ASP A 120 -34.67 -21.01 -22.66
C ASP A 120 -35.66 -20.78 -23.81
N GLY A 121 -36.95 -20.62 -23.49
CA GLY A 121 -38.02 -20.33 -24.42
C GLY A 121 -38.39 -21.52 -25.31
N ASN A 122 -38.00 -22.73 -24.92
CA ASN A 122 -38.22 -23.95 -25.71
C ASN A 122 -39.61 -24.58 -25.45
N GLY A 123 -40.37 -24.07 -24.47
CA GLY A 123 -41.69 -24.56 -24.08
C GLY A 123 -41.68 -25.69 -23.04
N THR A 124 -40.52 -26.10 -22.52
CA THR A 124 -40.38 -27.01 -21.37
C THR A 124 -40.26 -26.23 -20.08
N LEU A 125 -40.76 -26.79 -18.98
CA LEU A 125 -40.62 -26.18 -17.67
C LEU A 125 -39.37 -26.77 -17.01
N GLU A 126 -38.36 -25.93 -16.81
CA GLU A 126 -37.19 -26.26 -16.01
C GLU A 126 -37.43 -25.99 -14.53
N THR A 127 -36.71 -26.72 -13.69
CA THR A 127 -36.67 -26.52 -12.25
C THR A 127 -35.54 -25.56 -11.92
N ILE A 128 -35.91 -24.38 -11.42
CA ILE A 128 -35.02 -23.23 -11.23
C ILE A 128 -34.70 -23.09 -9.74
N HIS A 129 -33.40 -23.05 -9.44
CA HIS A 129 -32.83 -22.77 -8.13
C HIS A 129 -32.09 -21.44 -8.18
N ASP A 130 -32.67 -20.40 -7.58
CA ASP A 130 -32.09 -19.06 -7.55
C ASP A 130 -31.48 -18.74 -6.17
N PHE A 131 -30.23 -18.33 -6.19
CA PHE A 131 -29.47 -17.92 -5.01
C PHE A 131 -28.80 -16.57 -5.25
N ALA A 132 -28.52 -15.85 -4.18
CA ALA A 132 -27.62 -14.71 -4.20
C ALA A 132 -26.66 -14.79 -3.01
N ARG A 133 -25.41 -14.37 -3.20
CA ARG A 133 -24.41 -14.29 -2.13
C ARG A 133 -23.70 -12.95 -2.19
N ALA A 134 -23.47 -12.36 -1.03
CA ALA A 134 -22.65 -11.16 -0.87
C ALA A 134 -21.62 -11.37 0.23
N ASP A 135 -20.36 -11.08 -0.09
CA ASP A 135 -19.24 -11.13 0.84
C ASP A 135 -18.75 -9.69 1.08
N ILE A 136 -18.91 -9.21 2.33
CA ILE A 136 -18.49 -7.88 2.78
C ILE A 136 -17.58 -7.95 4.01
N GLY A 137 -16.71 -6.96 4.13
CA GLY A 137 -15.84 -6.72 5.26
C GLY A 137 -14.44 -7.33 5.17
N PRO A 138 -13.71 -7.39 6.30
CA PRO A 138 -12.28 -7.67 6.29
C PRO A 138 -11.93 -9.09 5.85
N HIS A 139 -12.86 -10.04 6.03
CA HIS A 139 -12.67 -11.44 5.74
C HIS A 139 -12.97 -11.81 4.28
N THR A 140 -13.65 -10.94 3.53
CA THR A 140 -14.10 -11.14 2.14
C THR A 140 -13.05 -11.72 1.20
N TYR A 141 -11.78 -11.38 1.45
CA TYR A 141 -10.66 -11.68 0.57
C TYR A 141 -9.64 -12.66 1.15
N GLU A 142 -10.02 -13.40 2.19
CA GLU A 142 -9.16 -14.41 2.80
C GLU A 142 -9.02 -15.67 1.93
N LEU A 143 -7.87 -16.33 2.04
CA LEU A 143 -7.52 -17.54 1.29
C LEU A 143 -8.13 -18.78 1.93
N ALA A 144 -9.45 -18.95 1.83
CA ALA A 144 -10.14 -20.22 2.07
C ALA A 144 -11.63 -20.07 1.68
N PRO A 145 -12.24 -21.07 1.02
CA PRO A 145 -13.68 -21.05 0.82
C PRO A 145 -14.35 -21.16 2.20
N ARG A 146 -15.03 -20.10 2.63
CA ARG A 146 -15.91 -20.13 3.80
C ARG A 146 -17.28 -20.65 3.36
N GLU A 147 -17.37 -21.96 3.16
CA GLU A 147 -18.60 -22.66 2.77
C GLU A 147 -19.73 -22.46 3.79
N PHE A 148 -20.98 -22.33 3.34
CA PHE A 148 -22.15 -22.29 4.22
C PHE A 148 -22.57 -23.70 4.66
N ASN A 149 -22.39 -24.71 3.80
CA ASN A 149 -22.69 -26.11 4.10
C ASN A 149 -24.10 -26.33 4.70
N ILE A 150 -25.12 -25.74 4.06
CA ILE A 150 -26.53 -25.87 4.44
C ILE A 150 -27.29 -26.68 3.37
N PRO A 151 -28.26 -27.54 3.75
CA PRO A 151 -29.03 -28.34 2.79
C PRO A 151 -29.77 -27.52 1.74
N GLU A 152 -30.19 -26.30 2.09
CA GLU A 152 -30.93 -25.38 1.24
C GLU A 152 -30.04 -24.72 0.16
N LEU A 153 -28.71 -24.83 0.26
CA LEU A 153 -27.74 -24.26 -0.67
C LEU A 153 -26.90 -25.37 -1.34
N PRO A 154 -27.46 -26.14 -2.29
CA PRO A 154 -26.73 -27.18 -3.00
C PRO A 154 -25.72 -26.63 -4.02
N PHE A 155 -25.75 -25.33 -4.35
CA PHE A 155 -24.84 -24.69 -5.30
C PHE A 155 -24.29 -23.41 -4.68
N GLU A 156 -22.97 -23.34 -4.52
CA GLU A 156 -22.29 -22.24 -3.85
C GLU A 156 -21.06 -21.78 -4.65
N LEU A 157 -20.88 -20.47 -4.75
CA LEU A 157 -19.65 -19.85 -5.24
C LEU A 157 -18.95 -19.23 -4.04
N ALA A 158 -17.65 -19.45 -3.93
CA ALA A 158 -16.82 -18.83 -2.91
C ALA A 158 -15.59 -18.17 -3.55
N PHE A 159 -15.20 -17.01 -3.03
CA PHE A 159 -13.91 -16.44 -3.36
C PHE A 159 -12.80 -17.39 -2.90
N ALA A 160 -11.95 -17.81 -3.85
CA ALA A 160 -10.81 -18.67 -3.54
C ALA A 160 -9.53 -17.86 -3.51
N GLU A 161 -9.20 -17.19 -4.62
CA GLU A 161 -7.97 -16.41 -4.72
C GLU A 161 -8.01 -15.41 -5.87
N ARG A 162 -7.75 -14.13 -5.60
CA ARG A 162 -7.55 -13.05 -6.60
C ARG A 162 -8.69 -12.91 -7.61
N LYS A 163 -8.69 -13.74 -8.66
CA LYS A 163 -9.70 -13.81 -9.73
C LYS A 163 -10.36 -15.19 -9.85
N TYR A 164 -9.97 -16.12 -8.99
CA TYR A 164 -10.48 -17.47 -8.97
C TYR A 164 -11.62 -17.56 -7.98
N ILE A 165 -12.75 -17.98 -8.52
CA ILE A 165 -13.96 -18.31 -7.79
C ILE A 165 -14.07 -19.81 -7.82
N GLN A 166 -14.21 -20.42 -6.65
CA GLN A 166 -14.43 -21.84 -6.53
C GLN A 166 -15.93 -22.12 -6.57
N VAL A 167 -16.31 -23.07 -7.40
CA VAL A 167 -17.70 -23.50 -7.57
C VAL A 167 -17.90 -24.81 -6.82
N PHE A 168 -18.94 -24.86 -5.99
CA PHE A 168 -19.35 -26.03 -5.24
C PHE A 168 -20.72 -26.48 -5.69
N TYR A 169 -20.87 -27.80 -5.81
CA TYR A 169 -22.14 -28.47 -6.04
C TYR A 169 -22.25 -29.63 -5.04
N GLN A 170 -23.33 -29.66 -4.25
CA GLN A 170 -23.57 -30.65 -3.19
C GLN A 170 -22.39 -30.78 -2.21
N ASN A 171 -21.84 -29.65 -1.77
CA ASN A 171 -20.65 -29.57 -0.88
C ASN A 171 -19.39 -30.25 -1.44
N GLN A 172 -19.29 -30.40 -2.76
CA GLN A 172 -18.08 -30.86 -3.44
C GLN A 172 -17.66 -29.85 -4.51
N PRO A 173 -16.35 -29.63 -4.71
CA PRO A 173 -15.88 -28.74 -5.75
C PRO A 173 -16.28 -29.28 -7.13
N LEU A 174 -16.92 -28.44 -7.94
CA LEU A 174 -17.37 -28.78 -9.28
C LEU A 174 -16.17 -28.70 -10.24
N THR A 175 -15.59 -29.85 -10.59
CA THR A 175 -14.35 -29.91 -11.39
C THR A 175 -14.62 -30.20 -12.87
N ASN A 176 -13.78 -29.64 -13.76
CA ASN A 176 -13.78 -29.91 -15.21
C ASN A 176 -15.15 -29.82 -15.89
N THR A 177 -15.98 -28.87 -15.44
CA THR A 177 -17.35 -28.71 -15.92
C THR A 177 -17.55 -27.33 -16.50
N GLU A 178 -18.45 -27.22 -17.47
CA GLU A 178 -18.85 -25.96 -18.08
C GLU A 178 -19.84 -25.21 -17.18
N VAL A 179 -19.58 -23.93 -16.96
CA VAL A 179 -20.46 -23.02 -16.23
C VAL A 179 -20.68 -21.76 -17.08
N ILE A 180 -21.90 -21.25 -17.08
CA ILE A 180 -22.26 -20.03 -17.82
C ILE A 180 -22.17 -18.86 -16.85
N VAL A 181 -21.43 -17.82 -17.22
CA VAL A 181 -21.27 -16.61 -16.42
C VAL A 181 -21.95 -15.45 -17.14
N THR A 182 -22.89 -14.80 -16.45
CA THR A 182 -23.53 -13.56 -16.89
C THR A 182 -22.74 -12.36 -16.35
N GLU A 183 -22.16 -11.56 -17.24
CA GLU A 183 -21.26 -10.45 -16.91
C GLU A 183 -21.84 -9.08 -17.31
N GLY A 184 -21.34 -7.99 -16.71
CA GLY A 184 -21.47 -6.59 -17.15
C GLY A 184 -22.86 -6.13 -17.64
N GLU A 185 -23.08 -6.25 -18.94
CA GLU A 185 -24.30 -5.80 -19.65
C GLU A 185 -25.35 -6.91 -19.82
N GLY A 186 -25.19 -8.05 -19.13
CA GLY A 186 -26.03 -9.24 -19.29
C GLY A 186 -25.50 -10.22 -20.35
N SER A 187 -24.24 -10.09 -20.76
CA SER A 187 -23.63 -11.01 -21.72
C SER A 187 -23.30 -12.35 -21.05
N GLU A 188 -23.71 -13.45 -21.67
CA GLU A 188 -23.41 -14.79 -21.20
C GLU A 188 -22.16 -15.35 -21.88
N THR A 189 -21.24 -15.87 -21.07
CA THR A 189 -19.99 -16.46 -21.53
C THR A 189 -19.74 -17.79 -20.83
N ALA A 190 -19.35 -18.80 -21.60
CA ALA A 190 -19.04 -20.13 -21.07
C ALA A 190 -17.60 -20.18 -20.54
N TYR A 191 -17.45 -20.63 -19.29
CA TYR A 191 -16.16 -20.88 -18.65
C TYR A 191 -16.05 -22.34 -18.18
N TYR A 192 -14.82 -22.80 -17.99
CA TYR A 192 -14.55 -24.14 -17.48
C TYR A 192 -13.89 -24.08 -16.10
N THR A 193 -14.36 -24.94 -15.20
CA THR A 193 -13.75 -25.15 -13.89
C THR A 193 -12.53 -26.07 -14.00
N ASP A 194 -11.49 -25.81 -13.21
CA ASP A 194 -10.27 -26.62 -13.17
C ASP A 194 -10.39 -27.83 -12.21
N SER A 195 -9.27 -28.52 -11.95
CA SER A 195 -9.21 -29.66 -11.02
C SER A 195 -9.47 -29.31 -9.55
N HIS A 196 -9.43 -28.03 -9.19
CA HIS A 196 -9.74 -27.52 -7.85
C HIS A 196 -11.16 -26.92 -7.78
N GLY A 197 -11.88 -26.90 -8.92
CA GLY A 197 -13.20 -26.29 -9.04
C GLY A 197 -13.16 -24.77 -9.28
N TRP A 198 -12.00 -24.23 -9.69
CA TRP A 198 -11.85 -22.80 -9.95
C TRP A 198 -12.28 -22.43 -11.36
N ILE A 199 -13.07 -21.37 -11.50
CA ILE A 199 -13.40 -20.82 -12.81
C ILE A 199 -12.15 -20.19 -13.41
N SER A 200 -11.68 -20.75 -14.52
CA SER A 200 -10.46 -20.30 -15.18
C SER A 200 -10.76 -19.16 -16.18
N GLY A 201 -10.02 -18.05 -16.07
CA GLY A 201 -10.08 -16.98 -17.08
C GLY A 201 -11.08 -15.85 -16.81
N LEU A 202 -11.73 -15.82 -15.64
CA LEU A 202 -12.66 -14.75 -15.29
C LEU A 202 -11.96 -13.36 -15.28
N PRO A 203 -12.55 -12.33 -15.91
CA PRO A 203 -12.10 -10.95 -15.78
C PRO A 203 -12.22 -10.46 -14.33
N ILE A 204 -11.29 -9.59 -13.91
CA ILE A 204 -11.36 -8.99 -12.58
C ILE A 204 -12.53 -7.98 -12.52
N GLU A 205 -12.93 -7.40 -13.64
CA GLU A 205 -14.13 -6.55 -13.77
C GLU A 205 -15.36 -7.29 -13.27
N THR A 206 -15.59 -8.46 -13.85
CA THR A 206 -16.74 -9.32 -13.60
C THR A 206 -16.87 -9.62 -12.11
N LEU A 207 -15.75 -9.99 -11.48
CA LEU A 207 -15.71 -10.26 -10.05
C LEU A 207 -16.14 -9.06 -9.18
N ARG A 208 -15.83 -7.84 -9.61
CA ARG A 208 -16.08 -6.60 -8.84
C ARG A 208 -17.43 -5.99 -9.11
N SER A 209 -17.93 -6.09 -10.34
CA SER A 209 -19.24 -5.57 -10.71
C SER A 209 -20.39 -6.46 -10.20
N GLY A 210 -20.06 -7.66 -9.71
CA GLY A 210 -21.01 -8.73 -9.50
C GLY A 210 -21.29 -9.49 -10.80
N PHE A 211 -21.60 -10.78 -10.66
CA PHE A 211 -21.89 -11.67 -11.78
C PHE A 211 -22.79 -12.82 -11.33
N THR A 212 -23.51 -13.44 -12.27
CA THR A 212 -24.27 -14.67 -12.01
C THR A 212 -23.58 -15.86 -12.65
N VAL A 213 -23.43 -16.96 -11.92
CA VAL A 213 -23.03 -18.26 -12.48
C VAL A 213 -24.24 -19.15 -12.57
N SER A 214 -24.43 -19.74 -13.74
CA SER A 214 -25.46 -20.72 -14.03
C SER A 214 -24.83 -22.08 -14.32
N TYR A 215 -25.37 -23.12 -13.71
CA TYR A 215 -24.96 -24.50 -13.90
C TYR A 215 -26.18 -25.39 -14.09
N SER A 216 -26.13 -26.28 -15.09
CA SER A 216 -27.18 -27.26 -15.34
C SER A 216 -26.58 -28.66 -15.52
N PRO A 217 -26.80 -29.59 -14.56
CA PRO A 217 -26.30 -30.96 -14.68
C PRO A 217 -27.10 -31.80 -15.70
N ASP A 218 -28.42 -31.62 -15.74
CA ASP A 218 -29.34 -32.50 -16.48
C ASP A 218 -30.19 -31.76 -17.53
N SER A 219 -29.88 -30.49 -17.83
CA SER A 219 -30.70 -29.57 -18.65
C SER A 219 -32.12 -29.28 -18.12
N GLN A 220 -32.62 -30.04 -17.15
CA GLN A 220 -33.92 -29.83 -16.49
C GLN A 220 -33.80 -29.05 -15.18
N ASN A 221 -32.64 -29.13 -14.51
CA ASN A 221 -32.37 -28.40 -13.28
C ASN A 221 -31.38 -27.28 -13.60
N ILE A 222 -31.73 -26.04 -13.26
CA ILE A 222 -30.88 -24.87 -13.49
C ILE A 222 -30.58 -24.23 -12.12
N TYR A 223 -29.31 -24.21 -11.77
CA TYR A 223 -28.81 -23.56 -10.55
C TYR A 223 -28.18 -22.23 -10.95
N ARG A 224 -28.70 -21.11 -10.45
CA ARG A 224 -28.18 -19.76 -10.70
C ARG A 224 -27.82 -19.10 -9.39
N MET A 225 -26.59 -18.61 -9.28
CA MET A 225 -26.18 -17.84 -8.11
C MET A 225 -25.55 -16.52 -8.53
N TYR A 226 -26.15 -15.41 -8.11
CA TYR A 226 -25.53 -14.08 -8.18
C TYR A 226 -24.51 -13.92 -7.05
N TYR A 227 -23.30 -13.52 -7.40
CA TYR A 227 -22.20 -13.34 -6.47
C TYR A 227 -21.71 -11.90 -6.48
N LEU A 228 -21.64 -11.29 -5.30
CA LEU A 228 -21.15 -9.94 -5.09
C LEU A 228 -20.02 -9.95 -4.05
N VAL A 229 -18.93 -9.28 -4.40
CA VAL A 229 -17.82 -9.01 -3.50
C VAL A 229 -17.79 -7.51 -3.22
N GLU A 230 -17.44 -7.13 -1.99
CA GLU A 230 -17.25 -5.74 -1.65
C GLU A 230 -16.16 -5.05 -2.47
N ASP A 231 -16.53 -4.16 -3.39
CA ASP A 231 -15.63 -3.19 -4.04
C ASP A 231 -16.39 -1.87 -4.27
N TYR A 232 -15.80 -0.75 -3.82
CA TYR A 232 -16.37 0.58 -4.05
C TYR A 232 -15.63 1.28 -5.18
N GLU A 233 -16.37 1.85 -6.12
CA GLU A 233 -15.77 2.66 -7.18
C GLU A 233 -14.99 3.87 -6.65
N TYR A 234 -14.01 4.33 -7.43
CA TYR A 234 -13.27 5.54 -7.09
C TYR A 234 -14.18 6.77 -7.11
N PHE A 235 -13.87 7.73 -6.24
CA PHE A 235 -14.60 9.01 -6.13
C PHE A 235 -16.07 8.90 -5.66
N THR A 236 -16.46 7.77 -5.07
CA THR A 236 -17.71 7.63 -4.31
C THR A 236 -17.67 8.37 -2.96
N VAL A 237 -18.82 8.54 -2.31
CA VAL A 237 -18.89 9.12 -0.94
C VAL A 237 -18.04 8.28 0.03
N HIS A 238 -18.14 6.96 -0.08
CA HIS A 238 -17.30 6.02 0.64
C HIS A 238 -15.80 6.29 0.44
N PHE A 239 -15.35 6.45 -0.81
CA PHE A 239 -13.95 6.76 -1.13
C PHE A 239 -13.45 8.04 -0.45
N PHE A 240 -14.24 9.12 -0.44
CA PHE A 240 -13.83 10.37 0.23
C PHE A 240 -13.81 10.23 1.76
N LYS A 241 -14.75 9.48 2.36
CA LYS A 241 -14.74 9.20 3.80
C LYS A 241 -13.54 8.37 4.22
N ALA A 242 -13.08 7.44 3.39
CA ALA A 242 -11.86 6.68 3.62
C ALA A 242 -10.58 7.55 3.69
N HIS A 243 -10.62 8.81 3.25
CA HIS A 243 -9.52 9.77 3.38
C HIS A 243 -9.55 10.58 4.69
N ILE A 244 -10.62 10.51 5.49
CA ILE A 244 -10.69 11.16 6.81
C ILE A 244 -9.50 10.72 7.69
N PRO A 245 -9.15 9.41 7.74
CA PRO A 245 -7.93 8.94 8.38
C PRO A 245 -6.62 9.54 7.85
N LEU A 246 -6.56 9.98 6.61
CA LEU A 246 -5.38 10.66 6.13
C LEU A 246 -5.34 12.11 6.62
N LEU A 247 -6.48 12.79 6.63
CA LEU A 247 -6.60 14.19 7.03
C LEU A 247 -6.23 14.42 8.50
N MET A 248 -6.66 13.58 9.46
CA MET A 248 -6.25 13.79 10.85
C MET A 248 -4.76 13.45 11.07
N ILE A 249 -4.16 12.51 10.33
CA ILE A 249 -2.69 12.28 10.35
C ILE A 249 -1.97 13.55 9.89
N LEU A 250 -2.43 14.19 8.83
CA LEU A 250 -1.84 15.43 8.32
C LEU A 250 -2.01 16.57 9.34
N ALA A 251 -3.16 16.67 10.01
CA ALA A 251 -3.40 17.64 11.07
C ALA A 251 -2.49 17.41 12.29
N LEU A 252 -2.37 16.17 12.77
CA LEU A 252 -1.47 15.80 13.87
C LEU A 252 0.00 16.01 13.49
N THR A 253 0.36 15.75 12.24
CA THR A 253 1.70 16.03 11.70
C THR A 253 2.00 17.53 11.73
N ALA A 254 1.04 18.36 11.29
CA ALA A 254 1.19 19.81 11.34
C ALA A 254 1.35 20.31 12.78
N LEU A 255 0.53 19.80 13.71
CA LEU A 255 0.65 20.11 15.14
C LEU A 255 2.03 19.70 15.68
N GLY A 256 2.50 18.49 15.36
CA GLY A 256 3.82 18.00 15.77
C GLY A 256 4.97 18.85 15.23
N ILE A 257 4.90 19.29 13.96
CA ILE A 257 5.88 20.20 13.35
C ILE A 257 5.90 21.54 14.11
N VAL A 258 4.72 22.10 14.41
CA VAL A 258 4.58 23.36 15.14
C VAL A 258 5.17 23.25 16.54
N ILE A 259 4.85 22.21 17.29
CA ILE A 259 5.39 21.96 18.64
C ILE A 259 6.92 21.87 18.60
N ILE A 260 7.48 21.05 17.71
CA ILE A 260 8.94 20.89 17.63
C ILE A 260 9.62 22.20 17.22
N TYR A 261 9.02 22.96 16.29
CA TYR A 261 9.51 24.27 15.91
C TYR A 261 9.55 25.23 17.11
N PHE A 262 8.46 25.32 17.88
CA PHE A 262 8.39 26.15 19.08
C PHE A 262 9.40 25.74 20.15
N VAL A 263 9.52 24.44 20.44
CA VAL A 263 10.49 23.90 21.40
C VAL A 263 11.92 24.23 20.97
N ARG A 264 12.22 24.11 19.67
CA ARG A 264 13.54 24.43 19.12
C ARG A 264 13.85 25.91 19.21
N GLU A 265 12.91 26.77 18.85
CA GLU A 265 13.06 28.22 18.95
C GLU A 265 13.23 28.65 20.41
N TRP A 266 12.45 28.08 21.33
CA TRP A 266 12.57 28.31 22.77
C TRP A 266 13.95 27.91 23.30
N TYR A 267 14.46 26.74 22.91
CA TYR A 267 15.80 26.28 23.30
C TYR A 267 16.90 27.18 22.70
N SER A 268 16.77 27.52 21.42
CA SER A 268 17.73 28.38 20.70
C SER A 268 17.85 29.78 21.30
N ARG A 269 16.76 30.33 21.87
CA ARG A 269 16.79 31.63 22.56
C ARG A 269 17.54 31.59 23.89
N LYS A 270 17.61 30.43 24.54
CA LYS A 270 18.28 30.26 25.84
C LYS A 270 19.77 29.94 25.73
N ASP A 271 20.23 29.44 24.59
CA ASP A 271 21.64 29.09 24.38
C ASP A 271 22.42 30.23 23.71
N PRO A 272 23.39 30.86 24.41
CA PRO A 272 24.20 31.93 23.82
C PRO A 272 25.03 31.49 22.61
N ALA A 273 25.35 30.19 22.48
CA ALA A 273 26.02 29.66 21.28
C ALA A 273 25.14 29.74 20.02
N HIS A 274 23.82 29.80 20.21
CA HIS A 274 22.84 29.89 19.13
C HIS A 274 22.47 31.33 18.72
N ALA A 275 22.94 32.35 19.46
CA ALA A 275 22.70 33.76 19.14
C ALA A 275 23.29 34.19 17.79
N VAL A 276 24.36 33.55 17.32
CA VAL A 276 24.93 33.76 15.98
C VAL A 276 23.97 33.29 14.88
N TYR A 277 23.28 32.17 15.11
CA TYR A 277 22.27 31.64 14.20
C TYR A 277 20.94 32.40 14.30
N GLY A 278 20.65 33.08 15.42
CA GLY A 278 19.47 33.93 15.58
C GLY A 278 19.42 35.17 14.68
N ARG A 279 20.53 35.54 14.02
CA ARG A 279 20.57 36.69 13.09
C ARG A 279 19.87 36.44 11.76
N GLU A 280 19.85 35.20 11.27
CA GLU A 280 19.03 34.86 10.10
C GLU A 280 17.69 34.35 10.63
N ARG A 281 16.62 35.13 10.47
CA ARG A 281 15.28 34.76 10.93
C ARG A 281 14.81 33.51 10.16
N PRO A 282 14.71 32.33 10.79
CA PRO A 282 14.03 31.20 10.18
C PRO A 282 12.53 31.42 10.37
N GLY A 283 11.82 31.86 9.34
CA GLY A 283 10.40 32.15 9.43
C GLY A 283 9.72 32.29 8.08
N PHE A 284 8.39 32.16 8.09
CA PHE A 284 7.51 32.51 6.99
C PHE A 284 7.83 33.93 6.52
N GLY A 285 8.35 34.10 5.29
CA GLY A 285 8.72 35.41 4.75
C GLY A 285 10.10 35.95 5.16
N GLY A 286 10.91 35.19 5.89
CA GLY A 286 12.31 35.52 6.16
C GLY A 286 13.19 35.20 4.95
N GLY A 287 13.46 36.20 4.11
CA GLY A 287 14.33 36.04 2.94
C GLY A 287 15.72 35.55 3.32
N HIS A 288 16.14 34.39 2.78
CA HIS A 288 17.54 33.97 2.78
C HIS A 288 18.19 34.40 1.46
N PRO A 289 19.44 34.93 1.44
CA PRO A 289 20.06 35.51 0.25
C PRO A 289 20.43 34.51 -0.85
N LEU A 290 20.26 33.21 -0.66
CA LEU A 290 20.68 32.18 -1.61
C LEU A 290 19.56 31.19 -1.86
N ARG A 291 18.56 31.63 -2.63
CA ARG A 291 17.61 30.72 -3.29
C ARG A 291 18.40 29.86 -4.29
N GLU A 292 18.96 28.74 -3.81
CA GLU A 292 19.63 27.75 -4.64
C GLU A 292 18.63 27.29 -5.71
N ARG A 293 18.79 27.77 -6.95
CA ARG A 293 17.95 27.28 -8.05
C ARG A 293 18.36 25.86 -8.37
N THR A 294 17.54 24.91 -7.96
CA THR A 294 17.71 23.50 -8.31
C THR A 294 17.15 23.23 -9.71
N ASN A 295 17.72 23.85 -10.76
CA ASN A 295 17.35 23.56 -12.15
C ASN A 295 18.20 22.42 -12.74
N SER A 296 18.33 21.30 -12.03
CA SER A 296 18.96 20.11 -12.60
C SER A 296 17.94 19.29 -13.36
N LYS A 297 18.20 19.09 -14.66
CA LYS A 297 17.42 18.17 -15.49
C LYS A 297 17.39 16.76 -14.89
N PHE A 298 18.50 16.28 -14.33
CA PHE A 298 18.57 14.96 -13.71
C PHE A 298 17.69 14.85 -12.46
N LEU A 299 17.72 15.86 -11.57
CA LEU A 299 16.87 15.85 -10.38
C LEU A 299 15.39 16.01 -10.74
N LEU A 300 15.07 16.77 -11.79
CA LEU A 300 13.71 16.86 -12.32
C LEU A 300 13.24 15.51 -12.86
N ILE A 301 14.06 14.82 -13.65
CA ILE A 301 13.76 13.46 -14.12
C ILE A 301 13.53 12.52 -12.92
N ARG A 302 14.38 12.57 -11.89
CA ARG A 302 14.18 11.81 -10.65
C ARG A 302 12.82 12.10 -9.99
N TRP A 303 12.43 13.37 -9.92
CA TRP A 303 11.12 13.77 -9.38
C TRP A 303 9.96 13.24 -10.23
N LEU A 304 10.07 13.32 -11.57
CA LEU A 304 9.06 12.74 -12.46
C LEU A 304 8.94 11.23 -12.28
N PHE A 305 10.05 10.50 -12.14
CA PHE A 305 10.03 9.07 -11.84
C PHE A 305 9.43 8.77 -10.46
N LEU A 306 9.65 9.62 -9.45
CA LEU A 306 9.05 9.43 -8.13
C LEU A 306 7.54 9.68 -8.14
N ILE A 307 7.10 10.72 -8.84
CA ILE A 307 5.68 11.03 -9.01
C ILE A 307 5.01 9.92 -9.82
N PHE A 308 5.61 9.54 -10.95
CA PHE A 308 5.14 8.42 -11.76
C PHE A 308 5.11 7.13 -10.94
N GLY A 309 6.17 6.79 -10.20
CA GLY A 309 6.24 5.61 -9.34
C GLY A 309 5.19 5.63 -8.24
N PHE A 310 4.92 6.79 -7.64
CA PHE A 310 3.81 6.96 -6.70
C PHE A 310 2.48 6.64 -7.37
N PHE A 311 2.09 7.34 -8.45
CA PHE A 311 0.80 7.11 -9.11
C PHE A 311 0.67 5.70 -9.69
N PHE A 312 1.75 5.20 -10.29
CA PHE A 312 1.80 3.88 -10.88
C PHE A 312 1.66 2.80 -9.80
N TRP A 313 2.28 2.94 -8.63
CA TRP A 313 2.18 1.92 -7.59
C TRP A 313 0.98 2.09 -6.67
N THR A 314 0.40 3.29 -6.56
CA THR A 314 -0.79 3.52 -5.75
C THR A 314 -2.07 3.35 -6.55
N TYR A 315 -2.14 3.73 -7.83
CA TYR A 315 -3.40 3.76 -8.59
C TYR A 315 -3.43 2.91 -9.87
N ALA A 316 -2.29 2.36 -10.34
CA ALA A 316 -2.33 1.61 -11.60
C ALA A 316 -3.14 0.32 -11.53
N GLY A 317 -3.34 -0.25 -10.33
CA GLY A 317 -4.13 -1.47 -10.13
C GLY A 317 -5.56 -1.35 -10.68
N LYS A 318 -6.18 -0.17 -10.57
CA LYS A 318 -7.57 0.08 -10.97
C LYS A 318 -7.72 1.04 -12.16
N ILE A 319 -6.71 1.87 -12.48
CA ILE A 319 -6.75 2.78 -13.66
C ILE A 319 -6.35 2.08 -14.99
N ILE A 320 -5.35 1.19 -14.99
CA ILE A 320 -4.88 0.55 -16.22
C ILE A 320 -5.58 -0.80 -16.37
N HIS A 321 -6.76 -0.82 -17.02
CA HIS A 321 -7.56 -2.02 -17.37
C HIS A 321 -7.24 -3.25 -16.49
N GLN A 322 -7.51 -3.11 -15.18
CA GLN A 322 -7.48 -4.20 -14.19
C GLN A 322 -6.24 -5.08 -14.17
N GLY A 323 -5.04 -4.53 -14.32
CA GLY A 323 -3.80 -5.22 -13.92
C GLY A 323 -3.60 -6.64 -14.47
N GLN A 324 -4.32 -7.11 -15.48
CA GLN A 324 -4.38 -8.54 -15.78
C GLN A 324 -3.03 -9.10 -16.24
N ALA A 325 -2.22 -8.29 -16.94
CA ALA A 325 -0.89 -8.70 -17.40
C ALA A 325 0.21 -8.57 -16.33
N LEU A 326 0.12 -7.57 -15.42
CA LEU A 326 1.14 -7.31 -14.39
C LEU A 326 0.81 -7.94 -13.03
N ASN A 327 -0.46 -8.17 -12.69
CA ASN A 327 -0.88 -8.91 -11.49
C ASN A 327 -0.68 -10.43 -11.67
N GLN A 328 -0.74 -10.95 -12.91
CA GLN A 328 -0.38 -12.35 -13.19
C GLN A 328 1.11 -12.61 -12.95
N ILE A 329 1.96 -11.65 -13.31
CA ILE A 329 3.40 -11.70 -13.09
C ILE A 329 3.67 -11.01 -11.76
N ALA A 330 3.51 -11.71 -10.64
CA ALA A 330 3.81 -11.16 -9.32
C ALA A 330 5.28 -10.69 -9.25
N ILE A 331 5.55 -9.41 -9.56
CA ILE A 331 6.87 -8.82 -9.45
C ILE A 331 7.05 -8.39 -7.97
N PRO A 332 7.91 -9.06 -7.19
CA PRO A 332 8.02 -8.93 -5.75
C PRO A 332 8.27 -7.50 -5.35
N VAL A 333 8.99 -6.73 -6.17
CA VAL A 333 9.60 -5.50 -5.69
C VAL A 333 8.67 -4.29 -5.73
N PHE A 334 7.42 -4.40 -6.21
CA PHE A 334 6.66 -3.20 -6.62
C PHE A 334 5.16 -3.11 -6.32
N SER A 335 4.57 -3.92 -5.46
CA SER A 335 3.19 -3.71 -4.99
C SER A 335 3.19 -3.27 -3.53
N CYS A 336 2.76 -2.04 -3.22
CA CYS A 336 2.25 -1.79 -1.87
C CYS A 336 0.77 -2.21 -1.90
N PRO A 337 0.39 -3.29 -1.20
CA PRO A 337 -0.74 -4.12 -1.58
C PRO A 337 -2.06 -3.66 -0.95
N PHE A 338 -2.11 -2.44 -0.42
CA PHE A 338 -3.25 -2.03 0.38
C PHE A 338 -4.28 -1.19 -0.36
N ASN A 339 -4.18 -1.19 -1.69
CA ASN A 339 -5.38 -1.10 -2.53
C ASN A 339 -5.94 -2.52 -2.58
N LEU A 340 -7.17 -2.74 -2.12
CA LEU A 340 -7.80 -4.07 -2.16
C LEU A 340 -8.06 -4.60 -3.56
N ASP A 341 -7.60 -3.87 -4.55
CA ASP A 341 -7.33 -4.37 -5.88
C ASP A 341 -6.27 -5.49 -5.95
N GLN A 342 -5.47 -5.67 -4.89
CA GLN A 342 -4.34 -6.61 -4.80
C GLN A 342 -4.39 -7.41 -3.49
N THR A 343 -5.52 -8.09 -3.27
CA THR A 343 -5.79 -8.96 -2.12
C THR A 343 -4.63 -9.89 -1.87
N LEU A 344 -3.83 -9.49 -0.88
CA LEU A 344 -2.59 -10.10 -0.41
C LEU A 344 -1.48 -10.04 -1.47
N GLU A 345 -0.22 -10.03 -1.02
CA GLU A 345 0.99 -10.20 -1.86
C GLU A 345 1.71 -8.91 -2.30
N SER A 346 2.28 -8.22 -1.32
CA SER A 346 3.58 -7.55 -1.56
C SER A 346 4.73 -8.52 -1.31
N SER A 347 5.92 -8.25 -1.85
CA SER A 347 7.10 -9.03 -1.44
C SER A 347 7.27 -9.05 0.07
N CYS A 348 7.01 -7.93 0.76
CA CYS A 348 7.15 -7.91 2.21
C CYS A 348 6.09 -8.77 2.90
N TYR A 349 4.88 -8.92 2.36
CA TYR A 349 3.87 -9.85 2.87
C TYR A 349 4.30 -11.32 2.70
N TYR A 350 4.76 -11.72 1.52
CA TYR A 350 5.27 -13.10 1.33
C TYR A 350 6.54 -13.38 2.11
N LEU A 351 7.39 -12.37 2.28
CA LEU A 351 8.56 -12.48 3.14
C LEU A 351 8.16 -12.64 4.61
N THR A 352 7.02 -12.10 5.06
CA THR A 352 6.48 -12.28 6.42
C THR A 352 5.57 -13.48 6.58
N HIS A 353 4.99 -13.99 5.49
CA HIS A 353 4.16 -15.19 5.46
C HIS A 353 4.78 -16.24 4.55
N LEU A 354 6.04 -16.57 4.86
CA LEU A 354 6.80 -17.58 4.13
C LEU A 354 6.03 -18.91 3.97
N PRO A 355 5.27 -19.39 4.99
CA PRO A 355 4.46 -20.60 4.85
C PRO A 355 3.42 -20.51 3.72
N ILE A 356 2.79 -19.35 3.51
CA ILE A 356 1.81 -19.13 2.43
C ILE A 356 2.49 -19.18 1.06
N LEU A 357 3.73 -18.72 0.94
CA LEU A 357 4.47 -18.85 -0.32
C LEU A 357 4.69 -20.33 -0.68
N PHE A 358 4.88 -21.20 0.32
CA PHE A 358 5.11 -22.63 0.10
C PHE A 358 3.83 -23.44 -0.17
N THR A 359 2.64 -22.88 0.09
CA THR A 359 1.38 -23.49 -0.36
C THR A 359 1.07 -23.18 -1.83
N ARG A 360 1.85 -22.31 -2.49
CA ARG A 360 1.69 -21.95 -3.91
C ARG A 360 2.35 -22.95 -4.85
N ASN A 361 1.91 -22.94 -6.11
CA ASN A 361 2.53 -23.68 -7.21
C ASN A 361 4.03 -23.34 -7.35
N TRP A 362 4.87 -24.36 -7.56
CA TRP A 362 6.32 -24.20 -7.73
C TRP A 362 6.70 -23.21 -8.85
N GLY A 363 5.92 -23.16 -9.94
CA GLY A 363 6.12 -22.18 -11.01
C GLY A 363 5.97 -20.73 -10.52
N TYR A 364 5.01 -20.47 -9.63
CA TYR A 364 4.80 -19.17 -9.01
C TYR A 364 5.96 -18.80 -8.09
N VAL A 365 6.38 -19.73 -7.22
CA VAL A 365 7.50 -19.51 -6.29
C VAL A 365 8.80 -19.18 -7.04
N LEU A 366 9.10 -19.90 -8.12
CA LEU A 366 10.28 -19.64 -8.95
C LEU A 366 10.20 -18.30 -9.68
N CYS A 367 9.03 -17.94 -10.21
CA CYS A 367 8.83 -16.63 -10.84
C CYS A 367 9.00 -15.49 -9.82
N PHE A 368 8.43 -15.63 -8.62
CA PHE A 368 8.56 -14.68 -7.53
C PHE A 368 10.03 -14.53 -7.10
N LEU A 369 10.73 -15.62 -6.77
CA LEU A 369 12.14 -15.53 -6.37
C LEU A 369 13.05 -15.01 -7.50
N GLY A 370 12.80 -15.42 -8.74
CA GLY A 370 13.56 -14.97 -9.91
C GLY A 370 13.43 -13.47 -10.14
N THR A 371 12.21 -12.93 -10.10
CA THR A 371 11.95 -11.49 -10.27
C THR A 371 12.41 -10.67 -9.05
N LEU A 372 12.42 -11.23 -7.83
CA LEU A 372 13.00 -10.60 -6.62
C LEU A 372 14.50 -10.45 -6.80
N LEU A 373 15.17 -11.52 -7.22
CA LEU A 373 16.61 -11.51 -7.45
C LEU A 373 16.98 -10.53 -8.58
N LEU A 374 16.22 -10.55 -9.67
CA LEU A 374 16.43 -9.65 -10.80
C LEU A 374 16.32 -8.19 -10.36
N SER A 375 15.27 -7.82 -9.64
CA SER A 375 15.09 -6.44 -9.17
C SER A 375 16.12 -6.02 -8.11
N LEU A 376 16.57 -6.94 -7.24
CA LEU A 376 17.68 -6.70 -6.31
C LEU A 376 18.99 -6.40 -7.04
N VAL A 377 19.29 -7.15 -8.11
CA VAL A 377 20.53 -7.00 -8.90
C VAL A 377 20.46 -5.80 -9.85
N PHE A 378 19.31 -5.55 -10.48
CA PHE A 378 19.19 -4.51 -11.51
C PHE A 378 18.89 -3.13 -10.92
N LEU A 379 17.98 -3.04 -9.94
CA LEU A 379 17.50 -1.77 -9.39
C LEU A 379 18.00 -1.53 -7.96
N GLY A 380 18.02 -2.56 -7.10
CA GLY A 380 18.52 -2.47 -5.72
C GLY A 380 17.98 -1.25 -4.96
N ARG A 381 18.87 -0.51 -4.27
CA ARG A 381 18.51 0.68 -3.49
C ARG A 381 18.18 1.93 -4.34
N MET A 382 18.32 1.87 -5.67
CA MET A 382 17.88 2.95 -6.58
C MET A 382 16.36 3.14 -6.51
N LEU A 383 15.61 2.08 -6.19
CA LEU A 383 14.17 2.12 -6.03
C LEU A 383 13.70 3.08 -4.96
N CYS A 384 14.38 3.08 -3.82
CA CYS A 384 14.14 4.04 -2.76
C CYS A 384 14.35 5.48 -3.24
N GLY A 385 15.29 5.71 -4.16
CA GLY A 385 15.63 7.02 -4.72
C GLY A 385 14.70 7.53 -5.81
N PHE A 386 14.12 6.63 -6.60
CA PHE A 386 13.43 6.96 -7.86
C PHE A 386 11.96 6.58 -7.94
N MET A 387 11.48 5.60 -7.19
CA MET A 387 10.10 5.13 -7.38
C MET A 387 9.34 4.95 -6.06
N CYS A 388 10.01 4.76 -4.91
CA CYS A 388 9.39 4.57 -3.59
C CYS A 388 8.34 5.65 -3.24
N PRO A 389 7.07 5.29 -2.94
CA PRO A 389 6.01 6.24 -2.57
C PRO A 389 6.37 6.99 -1.29
N LEU A 390 6.87 6.25 -0.30
CA LEU A 390 7.38 6.82 0.94
C LEU A 390 8.62 7.71 0.72
N GLY A 391 9.41 7.44 -0.32
CA GLY A 391 10.51 8.29 -0.73
C GLY A 391 10.02 9.65 -1.27
N LEU A 392 8.94 9.65 -2.05
CA LEU A 392 8.29 10.86 -2.55
C LEU A 392 7.71 11.68 -1.39
N LEU A 393 6.97 11.06 -0.47
CA LEU A 393 6.39 11.73 0.70
C LEU A 393 7.47 12.43 1.54
N GLN A 394 8.59 11.74 1.80
CA GLN A 394 9.72 12.32 2.54
C GLN A 394 10.40 13.47 1.78
N ASP A 395 10.58 13.34 0.47
CA ASP A 395 11.15 14.41 -0.35
C ASP A 395 10.19 15.61 -0.42
N LEU A 396 8.86 15.39 -0.41
CA LEU A 396 7.84 16.43 -0.35
C LEU A 396 7.87 17.18 0.99
N MET A 397 8.03 16.47 2.11
CA MET A 397 8.20 17.10 3.43
C MET A 397 9.47 17.98 3.50
N ASP A 398 10.58 17.55 2.90
CA ASP A 398 11.80 18.38 2.80
C ASP A 398 11.58 19.61 1.90
N GLN A 399 10.81 19.49 0.82
CA GLN A 399 10.46 20.65 -0.01
C GLN A 399 9.54 21.62 0.74
N LEU A 400 8.54 21.11 1.44
CA LEU A 400 7.66 21.92 2.29
C LEU A 400 8.47 22.68 3.33
N ARG A 401 9.41 22.02 4.02
CA ARG A 401 10.35 22.67 4.94
C ARG A 401 11.15 23.80 4.28
N LYS A 402 11.67 23.59 3.06
CA LYS A 402 12.42 24.63 2.32
C LYS A 402 11.55 25.82 1.96
N VAL A 403 10.31 25.58 1.53
CA VAL A 403 9.32 26.63 1.23
C VAL A 403 8.98 27.42 2.50
N LEU A 404 8.85 26.74 3.63
CA LEU A 404 8.63 27.35 4.94
C LEU A 404 9.88 28.01 5.54
N HIS A 405 11.02 27.97 4.84
CA HIS A 405 12.31 28.54 5.28
C HIS A 405 12.77 28.05 6.66
N ILE A 406 12.38 26.82 7.04
CA ILE A 406 12.79 26.22 8.31
C ILE A 406 14.13 25.51 8.12
N ARG A 407 15.05 25.73 9.06
CA ARG A 407 16.38 25.11 9.02
C ARG A 407 16.27 23.60 9.21
N PRO A 408 16.97 22.78 8.41
CA PRO A 408 16.97 21.34 8.61
C PRO A 408 17.78 20.96 9.86
N ILE A 409 17.51 19.80 10.43
CA ILE A 409 18.38 19.18 11.42
C ILE A 409 19.45 18.40 10.66
N GLN A 410 20.71 18.80 10.82
CA GLN A 410 21.83 18.10 10.21
C GLN A 410 22.20 16.90 11.09
N VAL A 411 22.02 15.69 10.56
CA VAL A 411 22.40 14.46 11.25
C VAL A 411 23.93 14.37 11.29
N THR A 412 24.51 14.43 12.48
CA THR A 412 25.96 14.28 12.66
C THR A 412 26.39 12.82 12.49
N ASP A 413 27.67 12.57 12.20
CA ASP A 413 28.25 11.22 12.13
C ASP A 413 27.93 10.39 13.40
N ARG A 414 27.94 11.03 14.58
CA ARG A 414 27.62 10.37 15.85
C ARG A 414 26.16 9.93 15.92
N MET A 415 25.24 10.81 15.51
CA MET A 415 23.81 10.48 15.45
C MET A 415 23.54 9.38 14.42
N ASN A 416 24.16 9.46 13.24
CA ASN A 416 24.00 8.43 12.22
C ASN A 416 24.45 7.06 12.74
N LYS A 417 25.62 6.99 13.41
CA LYS A 417 26.09 5.76 14.07
C LYS A 417 25.15 5.26 15.18
N ALA A 418 24.52 6.16 15.92
CA ALA A 418 23.56 5.80 16.96
C ALA A 418 22.21 5.29 16.42
N ILE A 419 21.81 5.74 15.21
CA ILE A 419 20.55 5.32 14.56
C ILE A 419 20.73 4.01 13.78
N GLN A 420 21.92 3.72 13.25
CA GLN A 420 22.23 2.48 12.53
C GLN A 420 21.78 1.17 13.24
N PRO A 421 21.96 0.96 14.56
CA PRO A 421 21.47 -0.25 15.23
C PRO A 421 19.96 -0.44 15.16
N LEU A 422 19.18 0.63 14.99
CA LEU A 422 17.73 0.55 14.86
C LEU A 422 17.33 -0.26 13.61
N LYS A 423 18.13 -0.25 12.54
CA LYS A 423 17.91 -1.09 11.35
C LYS A 423 17.93 -2.58 11.70
N TRP A 424 18.88 -2.99 12.54
CA TRP A 424 18.98 -4.39 12.98
C TRP A 424 17.81 -4.78 13.87
N LEU A 425 17.36 -3.88 14.75
CA LEU A 425 16.13 -4.09 15.51
C LEU A 425 14.93 -4.32 14.59
N TRP A 426 14.75 -3.48 13.56
CA TRP A 426 13.69 -3.65 12.56
C TRP A 426 13.81 -4.95 11.76
N ILE A 427 15.03 -5.39 11.42
CA ILE A 427 15.25 -6.67 10.73
C ILE A 427 14.92 -7.85 11.64
N ILE A 428 15.32 -7.82 12.91
CA ILE A 428 15.00 -8.87 13.89
C ILE A 428 13.49 -8.92 14.12
N LEU A 429 12.84 -7.76 14.26
CA LEU A 429 11.39 -7.66 14.39
C LEU A 429 10.69 -8.22 13.14
N PHE A 430 11.15 -7.81 11.95
CA PHE A 430 10.66 -8.33 10.67
C PHE A 430 10.79 -9.85 10.63
N LEU A 431 11.96 -10.39 10.97
CA LEU A 431 12.22 -11.84 11.00
C LEU A 431 11.36 -12.55 12.05
N GLY A 432 11.11 -11.93 13.21
CA GLY A 432 10.20 -12.44 14.23
C GLY A 432 8.77 -12.60 13.72
N PHE A 433 8.26 -11.61 12.96
CA PHE A 433 6.96 -11.71 12.31
C PHE A 433 6.89 -12.87 11.31
N VAL A 434 7.99 -13.16 10.59
CA VAL A 434 8.08 -14.31 9.67
C VAL A 434 7.79 -15.64 10.36
N PHE A 435 8.30 -15.82 11.58
CA PHE A 435 8.23 -17.10 12.29
C PHE A 435 7.02 -17.22 13.23
N VAL A 436 6.53 -16.10 13.78
CA VAL A 436 5.40 -16.07 14.71
C VAL A 436 4.06 -15.97 13.97
N GLY A 437 4.06 -15.58 12.68
CA GLY A 437 2.85 -15.51 11.86
C GLY A 437 2.07 -14.20 12.01
N GLY A 438 2.77 -13.06 12.07
CA GLY A 438 2.11 -11.75 12.14
C GLY A 438 2.42 -10.84 10.96
N ASP A 439 1.56 -9.83 10.75
CA ASP A 439 1.63 -8.93 9.60
C ASP A 439 2.58 -7.74 9.83
N PHE A 440 3.73 -7.73 9.13
CA PHE A 440 4.59 -6.54 9.11
C PHE A 440 3.86 -5.29 8.57
N CYS A 441 2.84 -5.50 7.75
CA CYS A 441 1.98 -4.44 7.24
C CYS A 441 1.36 -3.61 8.37
N ASP A 442 1.09 -4.18 9.54
CA ASP A 442 0.50 -3.46 10.67
C ASP A 442 1.43 -2.41 11.27
N ILE A 443 2.73 -2.53 11.06
CA ILE A 443 3.73 -1.58 11.55
C ILE A 443 4.23 -0.68 10.39
N CYS A 444 3.86 -0.98 9.15
CA CYS A 444 4.34 -0.28 7.97
C CYS A 444 3.69 1.10 7.84
N PRO A 445 4.44 2.22 7.94
CA PRO A 445 3.86 3.56 7.81
C PRO A 445 3.35 3.87 6.40
N ASN A 446 3.71 3.05 5.40
CA ASN A 446 3.18 3.20 4.05
C ASN A 446 1.74 2.65 3.91
N LYS A 447 1.28 1.81 4.85
CA LYS A 447 -0.05 1.20 4.84
C LYS A 447 -1.14 2.27 4.87
N VAL A 448 -1.09 3.20 5.83
CA VAL A 448 -2.11 4.26 5.97
C VAL A 448 -2.27 5.10 4.71
N PHE A 449 -1.16 5.44 4.05
CA PHE A 449 -1.23 6.16 2.78
C PHE A 449 -1.81 5.29 1.67
N SER A 450 -1.38 4.04 1.55
CA SER A 450 -1.80 3.18 0.44
C SER A 450 -3.26 2.75 0.56
N THR A 451 -3.75 2.54 1.79
CA THR A 451 -5.15 2.18 2.06
C THR A 451 -6.12 3.33 1.92
N ALA A 452 -5.76 4.50 2.44
CA ALA A 452 -6.61 5.68 2.32
C ALA A 452 -6.81 6.06 0.86
N LEU A 453 -5.72 6.05 0.06
CA LEU A 453 -5.78 6.32 -1.38
C LEU A 453 -6.52 5.21 -2.16
N GLY A 454 -6.68 4.03 -1.56
CA GLY A 454 -7.46 2.93 -2.09
C GLY A 454 -8.93 2.89 -1.68
N GLY A 455 -9.38 3.81 -0.83
CA GLY A 455 -10.78 3.94 -0.47
C GLY A 455 -11.28 2.90 0.53
N TRP A 456 -10.39 2.20 1.24
CA TRP A 456 -10.76 0.99 1.99
C TRP A 456 -10.77 1.16 3.51
N TRP A 457 -9.63 1.07 4.17
CA TRP A 457 -9.56 1.18 5.63
C TRP A 457 -8.25 1.77 6.12
N ALA A 458 -8.30 2.66 7.10
CA ALA A 458 -7.09 3.23 7.67
C ALA A 458 -7.28 3.40 9.17
N SER A 459 -6.52 2.62 9.94
CA SER A 459 -6.49 2.70 11.39
C SER A 459 -5.44 3.70 11.86
N TYR A 460 -5.81 4.49 12.87
CA TYR A 460 -4.91 5.37 13.60
C TYR A 460 -4.18 4.72 14.78
N ALA A 461 -4.21 3.40 14.89
CA ALA A 461 -3.45 2.67 15.90
C ALA A 461 -1.92 2.82 15.68
N LEU A 462 -1.15 1.78 15.98
CA LEU A 462 0.32 1.82 15.87
C LEU A 462 0.83 2.34 14.51
N THR A 463 0.18 1.95 13.41
CA THR A 463 0.53 2.37 12.05
C THR A 463 0.35 3.88 11.83
N GLY A 464 -0.75 4.45 12.30
CA GLY A 464 -1.05 5.88 12.17
C GLY A 464 -0.07 6.73 12.97
N PHE A 465 0.23 6.34 14.21
CA PHE A 465 1.23 7.00 15.04
C PHE A 465 2.63 6.97 14.37
N LEU A 466 3.06 5.81 13.87
CA LEU A 466 4.33 5.69 13.16
C LEU A 466 4.38 6.54 11.89
N THR A 467 3.24 6.71 11.22
CA THR A 467 3.11 7.57 10.04
C THR A 467 3.29 9.05 10.41
N VAL A 468 2.61 9.53 11.46
CA VAL A 468 2.82 10.90 11.98
C VAL A 468 4.28 11.11 12.38
N PHE A 469 4.84 10.18 13.17
CA PHE A 469 6.24 10.23 13.60
C PHE A 469 7.19 10.32 12.40
N LEU A 470 6.95 9.52 11.36
CA LEU A 470 7.73 9.53 10.13
C LEU A 470 7.62 10.89 9.42
N LEU A 471 6.43 11.42 9.22
CA LEU A 471 6.24 12.68 8.49
C LEU A 471 6.86 13.86 9.23
N VAL A 472 6.64 13.95 10.54
CA VAL A 472 7.27 14.95 11.42
C VAL A 472 8.79 14.81 11.37
N GLY A 473 9.32 13.59 11.51
CA GLY A 473 10.76 13.33 11.41
C GLY A 473 11.33 13.71 10.05
N SER A 474 10.60 13.42 8.97
CA SER A 474 11.00 13.68 7.58
C SER A 474 10.97 15.16 7.21
N PHE A 475 10.13 15.94 7.90
CA PHE A 475 10.12 17.39 7.79
C PHE A 475 11.43 18.02 8.30
N PHE A 476 11.99 17.52 9.41
CA PHE A 476 13.22 18.08 9.98
C PHE A 476 14.50 17.39 9.48
N ILE A 477 14.45 16.09 9.21
CA ILE A 477 15.56 15.25 8.76
C ILE A 477 15.20 14.67 7.40
N LYS A 478 15.98 15.04 6.38
CA LYS A 478 15.74 14.56 5.02
C LYS A 478 15.85 13.03 4.95
N ARG A 479 14.82 12.39 4.40
CA ARG A 479 14.72 10.92 4.25
C ARG A 479 14.93 10.15 5.56
N PHE A 480 14.34 10.66 6.64
CA PHE A 480 14.41 10.13 7.99
C PHE A 480 14.14 8.62 8.07
N TRP A 481 13.07 8.12 7.43
CA TRP A 481 12.74 6.69 7.46
C TRP A 481 13.74 5.82 6.71
N CYS A 482 14.31 6.33 5.62
CA CYS A 482 15.32 5.60 4.86
C CYS A 482 16.60 5.31 5.68
N LEU A 483 16.82 6.01 6.80
CA LEU A 483 17.90 5.74 7.76
C LEU A 483 17.64 4.51 8.63
N MET A 484 16.40 4.07 8.80
CA MET A 484 16.03 2.95 9.68
C MET A 484 15.26 1.82 8.97
N CYS A 485 14.87 2.04 7.71
CA CYS A 485 14.06 1.09 6.93
C CYS A 485 14.77 -0.26 6.72
N PRO A 486 14.19 -1.38 7.18
CA PRO A 486 14.79 -2.72 7.02
C PRO A 486 14.83 -3.14 5.54
N MET A 487 13.75 -2.88 4.79
CA MET A 487 13.70 -3.17 3.35
C MET A 487 14.76 -2.42 2.56
N GLY A 488 15.03 -1.14 2.91
CA GLY A 488 16.08 -0.36 2.26
C GLY A 488 17.48 -0.95 2.47
N TYR A 489 17.72 -1.59 3.61
CA TYR A 489 18.97 -2.31 3.88
C TYR A 489 19.05 -3.61 3.08
N LEU A 490 18.00 -4.43 3.08
CA LEU A 490 17.92 -5.68 2.30
C LEU A 490 18.18 -5.42 0.80
N LEU A 491 17.53 -4.41 0.22
CA LEU A 491 17.75 -3.96 -1.17
C LEU A 491 19.19 -3.45 -1.42
N GLY A 492 19.91 -3.05 -0.37
CA GLY A 492 21.27 -2.54 -0.43
C GLY A 492 22.35 -3.59 -0.29
N ILE A 493 22.07 -4.80 0.21
CA ILE A 493 23.10 -5.84 0.45
C ILE A 493 23.78 -6.25 -0.87
N PHE A 494 23.01 -6.35 -1.94
CA PHE A 494 23.48 -6.77 -3.27
C PHE A 494 24.09 -5.63 -4.11
N TYR A 495 24.39 -4.47 -3.51
CA TYR A 495 24.86 -3.28 -4.24
C TYR A 495 26.09 -3.50 -5.14
N LYS A 496 26.90 -4.53 -4.86
CA LYS A 496 28.08 -4.88 -5.67
C LYS A 496 27.72 -5.33 -7.09
N PHE A 497 26.56 -5.97 -7.25
CA PHE A 497 26.07 -6.49 -8.52
C PHE A 497 25.23 -5.48 -9.32
N ASN A 498 24.96 -4.30 -8.73
CA ASN A 498 24.17 -3.28 -9.40
C ASN A 498 24.80 -2.81 -10.72
N LEU A 499 23.97 -2.70 -11.75
CA LEU A 499 24.35 -2.13 -13.05
C LEU A 499 24.68 -0.64 -12.94
N PHE A 500 23.99 0.05 -12.05
CA PHE A 500 24.30 1.43 -11.69
C PHE A 500 25.37 1.48 -10.61
N LYS A 501 26.40 2.29 -10.82
CA LYS A 501 27.51 2.48 -9.87
C LYS A 501 27.81 3.96 -9.66
N LEU A 502 28.15 4.32 -8.43
CA LEU A 502 28.63 5.67 -8.09
C LEU A 502 30.16 5.67 -8.08
N LYS A 503 30.75 6.25 -9.13
CA LYS A 503 32.21 6.35 -9.27
C LYS A 503 32.73 7.71 -8.83
N LYS A 504 33.90 7.71 -8.19
CA LYS A 504 34.65 8.89 -7.79
C LYS A 504 36.00 8.89 -8.52
N ASP A 505 36.36 10.05 -9.04
CA ASP A 505 37.71 10.33 -9.54
C ASP A 505 38.50 11.01 -8.41
N CYS A 506 39.43 10.27 -7.84
CA CYS A 506 40.20 10.71 -6.68
C CYS A 506 41.24 11.79 -7.02
N THR A 507 41.58 11.93 -8.31
CA THR A 507 42.50 12.98 -8.78
C THR A 507 41.78 14.33 -8.91
N ALA A 508 40.53 14.32 -9.36
CA ALA A 508 39.72 15.53 -9.50
C ALA A 508 39.06 15.98 -8.19
N CYS A 509 38.98 15.12 -7.18
CA CYS A 509 38.32 15.42 -5.90
C CYS A 509 39.20 16.25 -4.95
N THR A 510 38.71 17.42 -4.53
CA THR A 510 39.39 18.34 -3.61
C THR A 510 39.06 18.16 -2.13
N GLU A 511 38.21 17.19 -1.77
CA GLU A 511 37.73 17.01 -0.38
C GLU A 511 37.12 18.29 0.21
N CYS A 512 36.28 18.97 -0.57
CA CYS A 512 35.55 20.15 -0.08
C CYS A 512 34.38 19.83 0.87
N GLY A 513 34.01 18.56 1.06
CA GLY A 513 32.89 18.15 1.93
C GLY A 513 31.48 18.40 1.36
N ALA A 514 31.34 19.11 0.24
CA ALA A 514 30.04 19.46 -0.34
C ALA A 514 29.16 18.24 -0.66
N CYS A 515 29.77 17.13 -1.10
CA CYS A 515 29.06 15.89 -1.38
C CYS A 515 28.49 15.21 -0.12
N TYR A 516 29.15 15.35 1.02
CA TYR A 516 28.74 14.78 2.30
C TYR A 516 27.55 15.55 2.89
N GLU A 517 27.61 16.89 2.85
CA GLU A 517 26.50 17.76 3.28
C GLU A 517 25.26 17.60 2.38
N ALA A 518 25.47 17.34 1.08
CA ALA A 518 24.39 17.08 0.15
C ALA A 518 23.71 15.72 0.33
N CYS A 519 24.40 14.73 0.91
CA CYS A 519 23.91 13.36 0.96
C CYS A 519 22.82 13.22 2.03
N PRO A 520 21.58 12.82 1.68
CA PRO A 520 20.52 12.60 2.67
C PRO A 520 20.87 11.52 3.70
N MET A 521 21.70 10.55 3.30
CA MET A 521 22.14 9.43 4.14
C MET A 521 23.46 9.72 4.88
N ARG A 522 24.06 10.91 4.71
CA ARG A 522 25.31 11.32 5.36
C ARG A 522 26.44 10.29 5.21
N LEU A 523 26.67 9.84 3.98
CA LEU A 523 27.68 8.83 3.67
C LEU A 523 29.08 9.43 3.65
N LYS A 524 29.82 9.23 4.73
CA LYS A 524 31.20 9.74 4.90
C LYS A 524 32.16 9.23 3.82
N ASN A 525 32.00 7.98 3.37
CA ASN A 525 32.88 7.37 2.37
C ASN A 525 32.91 8.16 1.05
N ILE A 526 31.81 8.80 0.64
CA ILE A 526 31.79 9.60 -0.60
C ILE A 526 32.81 10.75 -0.53
N TYR A 527 32.96 11.32 0.67
CA TYR A 527 33.90 12.40 0.94
C TYR A 527 35.32 11.88 1.17
N THR A 528 35.54 10.90 2.05
CA THR A 528 36.87 10.49 2.51
C THR A 528 37.57 9.42 1.68
N GLU A 529 36.83 8.57 0.97
CA GLU A 529 37.42 7.42 0.25
C GLU A 529 38.26 7.90 -0.95
N ARG A 530 39.49 7.40 -1.07
CA ARG A 530 40.42 7.69 -2.18
C ARG A 530 40.98 6.46 -2.87
N ASP A 531 40.90 5.29 -2.24
CA ASP A 531 41.56 4.10 -2.78
C ASP A 531 40.67 3.38 -3.81
N LYS A 532 39.36 3.60 -3.75
CA LYS A 532 38.37 2.91 -4.57
C LYS A 532 37.66 3.86 -5.49
N ALA A 533 37.65 3.51 -6.77
CA ALA A 533 36.84 4.22 -7.77
C ALA A 533 35.34 4.10 -7.48
N ASN A 534 34.86 2.96 -6.97
CA ASN A 534 33.45 2.80 -6.57
C ASN A 534 33.28 3.18 -5.10
N VAL A 535 32.58 4.28 -4.84
CA VAL A 535 32.31 4.80 -3.48
C VAL A 535 30.90 4.48 -2.98
N GLN A 536 30.17 3.63 -3.73
CA GLN A 536 28.86 3.17 -3.35
C GLN A 536 28.93 2.31 -2.08
N THR A 537 28.01 2.59 -1.16
CA THR A 537 27.80 1.80 0.05
C THR A 537 26.39 1.18 0.02
N VAL A 538 26.15 0.22 0.91
CA VAL A 538 24.82 -0.39 1.15
C VAL A 538 23.75 0.69 1.38
N ASP A 539 24.14 1.83 1.97
CA ASP A 539 23.27 2.94 2.31
C ASP A 539 23.00 3.96 1.18
N CYS A 540 23.61 3.80 0.02
CA CYS A 540 23.44 4.74 -1.09
C CYS A 540 22.09 4.57 -1.80
N LEU A 541 21.23 5.60 -1.71
CA LEU A 541 19.94 5.68 -2.42
C LEU A 541 20.07 6.00 -3.91
N MET A 542 21.29 6.30 -4.37
CA MET A 542 21.57 6.64 -5.78
C MET A 542 20.84 7.88 -6.31
N CYS A 543 20.40 8.78 -5.42
CA CYS A 543 19.63 9.99 -5.76
C CYS A 543 20.39 11.05 -6.59
N GLY A 544 21.72 10.96 -6.71
CA GLY A 544 22.56 11.87 -7.51
C GLY A 544 22.77 13.28 -6.93
N GLU A 545 22.31 13.57 -5.71
CA GLU A 545 22.47 14.90 -5.11
C GLU A 545 23.93 15.26 -4.82
N CYS A 546 24.75 14.27 -4.44
CA CYS A 546 26.19 14.46 -4.23
C CYS A 546 26.91 14.87 -5.52
N ILE A 547 26.52 14.32 -6.67
CA ILE A 547 27.06 14.69 -7.99
C ILE A 547 26.64 16.11 -8.34
N HIS A 548 25.36 16.43 -8.12
CA HIS A 548 24.81 17.73 -8.45
C HIS A 548 25.42 18.87 -7.62
N LYS A 549 25.77 18.63 -6.35
CA LYS A 549 26.38 19.64 -5.46
C LYS A 549 27.91 19.68 -5.49
N CYS A 550 28.56 18.78 -6.22
CA CYS A 550 30.01 18.77 -6.34
C CYS A 550 30.49 19.95 -7.21
N PRO A 551 31.42 20.80 -6.73
CA PRO A 551 31.97 21.92 -7.49
C PRO A 551 33.01 21.48 -8.53
N GLU A 552 33.61 20.32 -8.36
CA GLU A 552 34.67 19.82 -9.23
C GLU A 552 34.12 19.12 -10.48
N ASN A 553 34.79 19.33 -11.61
CA ASN A 553 34.42 18.68 -12.87
C ASN A 553 34.77 17.19 -12.83
N ASN A 554 33.82 16.34 -13.20
CA ASN A 554 34.00 14.89 -13.37
C ASN A 554 34.49 14.11 -12.13
N ALA A 555 34.57 14.75 -10.96
CA ALA A 555 34.98 14.14 -9.70
C ALA A 555 34.01 13.08 -9.20
N LEU A 556 32.70 13.22 -9.47
CA LEU A 556 31.70 12.19 -9.17
C LEU A 556 30.87 11.89 -10.42
N ARG A 557 30.65 10.60 -10.68
CA ARG A 557 29.89 10.11 -11.84
C ARG A 557 28.97 8.96 -11.46
N LEU A 558 27.75 8.98 -11.99
CA LEU A 558 26.82 7.86 -11.97
C LEU A 558 26.95 7.11 -13.29
N THR A 559 27.32 5.84 -13.24
CA THR A 559 27.52 5.02 -14.44
C THR A 559 26.47 3.92 -14.53
N PHE A 560 25.95 3.63 -15.71
CA PHE A 560 25.09 2.49 -16.01
C PHE A 560 25.81 1.56 -16.99
N CYS A 561 26.03 0.29 -16.61
CA CYS A 561 26.78 -0.68 -17.42
C CYS A 561 28.13 -0.11 -17.93
N GLY A 562 28.81 0.70 -17.10
CA GLY A 562 30.07 1.34 -17.43
C GLY A 562 29.99 2.67 -18.21
N LYS A 563 28.82 3.05 -18.74
CA LYS A 563 28.61 4.34 -19.43
C LYS A 563 28.20 5.44 -18.44
N ASP A 564 28.75 6.65 -18.60
CA ASP A 564 28.44 7.81 -17.75
C ASP A 564 27.02 8.34 -18.03
N VAL A 565 26.13 8.28 -17.04
CA VAL A 565 24.75 8.80 -17.11
C VAL A 565 24.69 10.23 -16.58
N TYR A 566 25.37 10.49 -15.47
CA TYR A 566 25.39 11.81 -14.83
C TYR A 566 26.76 12.10 -14.22
N ARG A 567 27.26 13.33 -14.41
CA ARG A 567 28.60 13.74 -13.99
C ARG A 567 28.59 15.10 -13.32
N SER A 568 29.50 15.30 -12.37
CA SER A 568 29.66 16.59 -11.71
C SER A 568 30.26 17.60 -12.70
N SER A 569 29.78 18.84 -12.62
CA SER A 569 30.27 19.94 -13.47
C SER A 569 30.30 21.24 -12.70
N ARG A 570 31.46 21.89 -12.72
CA ARG A 570 31.68 23.21 -12.15
C ARG A 570 30.76 24.26 -12.77
N LYS A 571 30.54 24.19 -14.08
CA LYS A 571 29.59 25.09 -14.79
C LYS A 571 28.18 24.94 -14.23
N ALA A 572 27.73 23.70 -14.05
CA ALA A 572 26.41 23.41 -13.47
C ALA A 572 26.33 23.91 -12.01
N PHE A 573 27.39 23.74 -11.22
CA PHE A 573 27.46 24.25 -9.85
C PHE A 573 27.35 25.78 -9.78
N ILE A 574 28.18 26.50 -10.55
CA ILE A 574 28.22 27.97 -10.58
C ILE A 574 26.89 28.56 -11.06
N SER A 575 26.25 27.93 -12.05
CA SER A 575 24.98 28.42 -12.62
C SER A 575 23.84 28.61 -11.61
N LYS A 576 23.91 27.92 -10.45
CA LYS A 576 22.90 28.02 -9.39
C LYS A 576 22.99 29.31 -8.59
N TYR A 577 24.19 29.88 -8.51
CA TYR A 577 24.48 31.09 -7.76
C TYR A 577 24.57 32.32 -8.69
N ALA A 578 24.43 32.12 -10.00
CA ALA A 578 24.45 33.19 -10.97
C ALA A 578 23.14 34.03 -10.91
N PRO A 579 23.23 35.38 -10.92
CA PRO A 579 22.07 36.26 -10.94
C PRO A 579 21.24 36.09 -12.23
N LYS A 580 19.91 36.26 -12.12
CA LYS A 580 18.93 36.04 -13.21
C LYS A 580 19.25 36.97 -14.39
N GLY A 581 19.65 36.43 -15.55
CA GLY A 581 19.81 37.19 -16.79
C GLY A 581 21.19 37.13 -17.46
N ARG A 582 22.23 36.60 -16.80
CA ARG A 582 23.51 36.31 -17.46
C ARG A 582 23.63 34.81 -17.70
N LYS A 583 23.56 34.39 -18.98
CA LYS A 583 24.00 33.05 -19.38
C LYS A 583 25.51 32.94 -19.10
N PRO A 584 25.99 31.80 -18.57
CA PRO A 584 27.39 31.56 -18.24
C PRO A 584 28.27 31.32 -19.46
#